data_AF-H3GIG2-F1
#
_entry.id   AF-H3GIG2-F1
#
_cell.length_a   1.000
_cell.length_b   1.000
_cell.length_c   1.000
_cell.angle_alpha   90.00
_cell.angle_beta   90.00
_cell.angle_gamma   90.00
#
_symmetry.space_group_name_H-M   'P 1'
#
loop_
_entity.id
_entity.type
_entity.pdbx_description
1 polymer ?
#
loop_
_entity_poly.entity_id
_entity_poly.type
_entity_poly.pdbx_seq_one_letter_code
_entity_poly.pdbx_strand_id
1 'polypeptide(L)'
;MAMKPPSAMATTVAPWAATRRRMNFCCVTASAARRKEARPPIRTPAVARQPNGTSGSSRQRRFIFCQPVSIGNPFMAAQVHEPLIAAKMLQLRKQVVRRALQTRSIEWADISQKLTDPRARAALDSLRDVHGQIAAEARAFVKEPEAIDFDYYRSVVKNKELVDAMESNYKSIAFPTITPEELDVASKSEELPDELRLNEQETVDKLFAQLNEKVTDSKARIEELKELIGLMEETRTTLATTMDEVTAMYPEVEEEIDDEIANLEWEKDTQ
;
A
#
# COMPACT_ATOMS: atom_id res chain seq x y z
N MET A 1 31.53 -69.35 43.61
CA MET A 1 32.05 -69.22 42.23
C MET A 1 31.61 -67.87 41.68
N ALA A 2 32.47 -67.29 40.86
CA ALA A 2 32.60 -65.88 40.56
C ALA A 2 31.49 -65.26 39.68
N MET A 3 31.62 -63.93 39.54
CA MET A 3 31.16 -63.06 38.44
C MET A 3 29.76 -62.45 38.59
N LYS A 4 29.47 -61.17 38.30
CA LYS A 4 30.22 -59.94 37.93
C LYS A 4 29.11 -58.88 37.73
N PRO A 5 29.13 -57.67 38.32
CA PRO A 5 28.12 -56.65 38.01
C PRO A 5 28.45 -55.90 36.70
N PRO A 6 27.43 -55.40 35.97
CA PRO A 6 27.61 -54.76 34.67
C PRO A 6 28.05 -53.29 34.76
N SER A 7 29.11 -53.02 33.99
CA SER A 7 29.46 -51.83 33.21
C SER A 7 28.81 -50.48 33.57
N ALA A 8 29.64 -49.60 34.13
CA ALA A 8 29.44 -48.15 34.11
C ALA A 8 29.63 -47.60 32.68
N MET A 9 28.64 -46.86 32.18
CA MET A 9 28.80 -45.97 31.03
C MET A 9 29.27 -44.61 31.55
N ALA A 10 30.52 -44.26 31.24
CA ALA A 10 31.09 -42.95 31.51
C ALA A 10 30.57 -41.94 30.48
N THR A 11 29.82 -40.94 30.93
CA THR A 11 29.47 -39.76 30.14
C THR A 11 30.59 -38.73 30.29
N THR A 12 31.42 -38.60 29.26
CA THR A 12 32.45 -37.58 29.13
C THR A 12 31.81 -36.21 28.86
N VAL A 13 31.82 -35.34 29.86
CA VAL A 13 31.47 -33.92 29.72
C VAL A 13 32.72 -33.17 29.26
N ALA A 14 32.67 -32.59 28.06
CA ALA A 14 33.71 -31.68 27.55
C ALA A 14 33.44 -30.25 28.05
N PRO A 15 34.44 -29.51 28.56
CA PRO A 15 34.29 -28.10 28.89
C PRO A 15 34.57 -27.21 27.67
N TRP A 16 33.59 -26.39 27.28
CA TRP A 16 33.80 -25.27 26.37
C TRP A 16 34.60 -24.15 27.06
N ALA A 17 35.83 -23.96 26.60
CA ALA A 17 36.67 -22.82 26.95
C ALA A 17 36.16 -21.55 26.25
N ALA A 18 35.61 -20.61 27.02
CA ALA A 18 35.24 -19.29 26.55
C ALA A 18 36.47 -18.37 26.50
N THR A 19 37.06 -18.23 25.31
CA THR A 19 38.15 -17.28 25.03
C THR A 19 37.54 -15.88 24.77
N ARG A 20 37.49 -15.03 25.80
CA ARG A 20 37.14 -13.59 25.65
C ARG A 20 38.28 -12.88 24.91
N ARG A 21 38.08 -12.59 23.62
CA ARG A 21 38.85 -11.55 22.92
C ARG A 21 38.33 -10.18 23.34
N ARG A 22 39.20 -9.39 23.97
CA ARG A 22 39.05 -7.94 24.14
C ARG A 22 39.02 -7.29 22.75
N MET A 23 37.89 -6.72 22.36
CA MET A 23 37.84 -5.70 21.33
C MET A 23 37.97 -4.34 22.01
N ASN A 24 39.07 -3.65 21.69
CA ASN A 24 39.32 -2.27 22.07
C ASN A 24 38.30 -1.37 21.39
N PHE A 25 37.43 -0.76 22.18
CA PHE A 25 36.63 0.39 21.79
C PHE A 25 37.53 1.64 21.85
N CYS A 26 38.08 2.06 20.71
CA CYS A 26 38.64 3.39 20.56
C CYS A 26 37.49 4.41 20.55
N CYS A 27 37.25 5.06 21.69
CA CYS A 27 36.50 6.30 21.75
C CYS A 27 37.36 7.42 21.12
N VAL A 28 37.04 7.80 19.88
CA VAL A 28 37.49 9.08 19.32
C VAL A 28 36.46 10.13 19.72
N THR A 29 36.87 11.02 20.61
CA THR A 29 36.16 12.25 20.99
C THR A 29 36.25 13.26 19.84
N ALA A 30 35.19 13.36 19.04
CA ALA A 30 35.04 14.45 18.07
C ALA A 30 34.37 15.66 18.74
N SER A 31 35.20 16.65 19.04
CA SER A 31 34.85 17.94 19.62
C SER A 31 33.96 18.75 18.67
N ALA A 32 32.76 19.14 19.14
CA ALA A 32 31.83 19.99 18.41
C ALA A 32 32.33 21.45 18.37
N ALA A 33 33.06 21.80 17.30
CA ALA A 33 33.44 23.18 17.02
C ALA A 33 32.32 23.90 16.25
N ARG A 34 31.71 24.84 16.96
CA ARG A 34 30.69 25.81 16.60
C ARG A 34 31.13 26.68 15.41
N ARG A 35 30.52 26.54 14.22
CA ARG A 35 30.58 27.55 13.14
C ARG A 35 29.22 28.24 13.00
N LYS A 36 29.20 29.53 13.37
CA LYS A 36 28.13 30.48 13.03
C LYS A 36 28.32 30.86 11.56
N GLU A 37 27.43 30.42 10.68
CA GLU A 37 27.27 31.01 9.35
C GLU A 37 26.18 32.08 9.39
N ALA A 38 26.59 33.31 9.08
CA ALA A 38 25.73 34.46 8.91
C ALA A 38 24.95 34.31 7.60
N ARG A 39 23.61 34.34 7.68
CA ARG A 39 22.73 34.47 6.51
C ARG A 39 22.71 35.93 6.03
N PRO A 40 22.94 36.23 4.74
CA PRO A 40 22.61 37.54 4.19
C PRO A 40 21.10 37.65 3.89
N PRO A 41 20.51 38.86 3.95
CA PRO A 41 19.08 39.07 3.73
C PRO A 41 18.77 39.11 2.22
N ILE A 42 17.84 38.25 1.77
CA ILE A 42 17.32 38.33 0.39
C ILE A 42 16.03 39.15 0.40
N ARG A 43 16.10 40.21 -0.42
CA ARG A 43 15.10 41.21 -0.74
C ARG A 43 13.87 40.59 -1.39
N THR A 44 12.70 41.05 -0.98
CA THR A 44 11.44 40.91 -1.73
C THR A 44 11.48 41.82 -2.97
N PRO A 45 10.99 41.35 -4.13
CA PRO A 45 10.55 42.27 -5.18
C PRO A 45 9.03 42.40 -5.22
N ALA A 46 8.67 43.65 -5.45
CA ALA A 46 7.36 44.26 -5.56
C ALA A 46 6.39 43.61 -6.54
N VAL A 47 5.12 43.68 -6.12
CA VAL A 47 3.90 43.92 -6.90
C VAL A 47 4.16 44.59 -8.26
N ALA A 48 3.70 43.94 -9.33
CA ALA A 48 3.37 44.59 -10.59
C ALA A 48 1.95 44.16 -11.03
N ARG A 49 1.19 45.18 -11.43
CA ARG A 49 -0.25 45.18 -11.73
C ARG A 49 -0.44 45.17 -13.25
N GLN A 50 -1.55 44.54 -13.69
CA GLN A 50 -2.36 44.83 -14.91
C GLN A 50 -1.82 44.32 -16.28
N PRO A 51 -2.64 44.24 -17.37
CA PRO A 51 -4.10 44.44 -17.52
C PRO A 51 -4.86 43.34 -18.31
N ASN A 52 -6.18 43.51 -18.34
CA ASN A 52 -7.17 42.89 -19.22
C ASN A 52 -6.80 42.88 -20.72
N GLY A 53 -7.21 41.83 -21.43
CA GLY A 53 -7.11 41.73 -22.89
C GLY A 53 -8.06 40.68 -23.48
N THR A 54 -9.04 41.16 -24.23
CA THR A 54 -10.18 40.50 -24.86
C THR A 54 -9.88 39.72 -26.15
N SER A 55 -10.86 38.89 -26.52
CA SER A 55 -11.31 38.55 -27.88
C SER A 55 -10.68 37.33 -28.57
N GLY A 56 -11.55 36.54 -29.23
CA GLY A 56 -11.11 35.51 -30.17
C GLY A 56 -12.09 34.36 -30.45
N SER A 57 -13.39 34.66 -30.61
CA SER A 57 -14.36 33.70 -31.17
C SER A 57 -13.99 33.36 -32.61
N SER A 58 -13.63 32.10 -32.90
CA SER A 58 -13.48 31.60 -34.26
C SER A 58 -14.41 30.41 -34.51
N ARG A 59 -15.32 30.67 -35.44
CA ARG A 59 -16.37 29.79 -35.97
C ARG A 59 -15.77 28.53 -36.59
N GLN A 60 -16.16 27.35 -36.08
CA GLN A 60 -16.01 26.08 -36.80
C GLN A 60 -16.95 26.08 -38.00
N ARG A 61 -16.38 26.12 -39.21
CA ARG A 61 -17.10 25.86 -40.46
C ARG A 61 -17.30 24.35 -40.60
N ARG A 62 -18.56 23.94 -40.68
CA ARG A 62 -18.99 22.62 -41.15
C ARG A 62 -18.54 22.45 -42.60
N PHE A 63 -17.68 21.48 -42.87
CA PHE A 63 -17.56 20.89 -44.20
C PHE A 63 -18.45 19.64 -44.22
N ILE A 64 -19.55 19.77 -44.96
CA ILE A 64 -20.40 18.65 -45.36
C ILE A 64 -19.73 18.05 -46.60
N PHE A 65 -19.27 16.80 -46.50
CA PHE A 65 -18.80 16.04 -47.65
C PHE A 65 -19.92 15.06 -48.04
N CYS A 66 -20.53 15.29 -49.20
CA CYS A 66 -21.43 14.35 -49.85
C CYS A 66 -20.66 13.10 -50.27
N GLN A 67 -21.14 11.92 -49.89
CA GLN A 67 -20.76 10.66 -50.50
C GLN A 67 -21.64 10.39 -51.73
N PRO A 68 -21.09 9.82 -52.82
CA PRO A 68 -21.89 9.19 -53.86
C PRO A 68 -22.34 7.79 -53.45
N VAL A 69 -23.62 7.53 -53.70
CA VAL A 69 -24.31 6.25 -53.58
C VAL A 69 -23.86 5.32 -54.70
N SER A 70 -23.27 4.16 -54.37
CA SER A 70 -23.16 3.03 -55.30
C SER A 70 -24.09 1.91 -54.85
N ILE A 71 -25.09 1.64 -55.68
CA ILE A 71 -26.03 0.54 -55.58
C ILE A 71 -25.31 -0.74 -56.04
N GLY A 72 -25.27 -1.75 -55.16
CA GLY A 72 -24.80 -3.10 -55.46
C GLY A 72 -25.40 -4.06 -54.44
N ASN A 73 -26.35 -4.87 -54.88
CA ASN A 73 -27.16 -5.79 -54.09
C ASN A 73 -26.49 -7.19 -53.99
N PRO A 74 -27.02 -8.18 -53.24
CA PRO A 74 -26.33 -8.77 -52.11
C PRO A 74 -26.07 -10.27 -52.33
N PHE A 75 -24.85 -10.75 -52.07
CA PHE A 75 -24.67 -12.20 -51.95
C PHE A 75 -23.40 -12.54 -51.17
N MET A 76 -23.58 -13.38 -50.13
CA MET A 76 -22.56 -14.20 -49.46
C MET A 76 -21.44 -13.48 -48.71
N ALA A 77 -21.58 -13.37 -47.38
CA ALA A 77 -20.53 -13.66 -46.39
C ALA A 77 -20.94 -13.14 -44.99
N ALA A 78 -21.73 -13.91 -44.26
CA ALA A 78 -21.92 -13.71 -42.83
C ALA A 78 -21.17 -14.82 -42.08
N GLN A 79 -19.85 -14.71 -42.05
CA GLN A 79 -19.03 -15.45 -41.10
C GLN A 79 -17.73 -14.68 -40.81
N VAL A 80 -17.48 -14.48 -39.52
CA VAL A 80 -16.23 -14.04 -38.88
C VAL A 80 -15.89 -12.54 -38.89
N HIS A 81 -16.55 -11.72 -38.06
CA HIS A 81 -16.01 -10.39 -37.70
C HIS A 81 -16.28 -9.92 -36.25
N GLU A 82 -16.45 -10.83 -35.29
CA GLU A 82 -16.66 -10.47 -33.87
C GLU A 82 -15.42 -10.23 -32.98
N PRO A 83 -14.18 -10.72 -33.24
CA PRO A 83 -13.11 -10.57 -32.24
C PRO A 83 -12.51 -9.15 -32.17
N LEU A 84 -12.62 -8.35 -33.24
CA LEU A 84 -12.00 -7.03 -33.31
C LEU A 84 -12.74 -5.95 -32.51
N ILE A 85 -14.07 -6.02 -32.42
CA ILE A 85 -14.88 -5.03 -31.69
C ILE A 85 -14.74 -5.26 -30.18
N ALA A 86 -14.76 -6.51 -29.74
CA ALA A 86 -14.56 -6.87 -28.33
C ALA A 86 -13.17 -6.46 -27.82
N ALA A 87 -12.11 -6.70 -28.62
CA ALA A 87 -10.75 -6.31 -28.28
C ALA A 87 -10.59 -4.77 -28.18
N LYS A 88 -11.16 -4.01 -29.13
CA LYS A 88 -11.16 -2.54 -29.08
C LYS A 88 -11.92 -1.98 -27.89
N MET A 89 -13.07 -2.57 -27.55
CA MET A 89 -13.86 -2.19 -26.38
C MET A 89 -13.13 -2.49 -25.07
N LEU A 90 -12.38 -3.60 -24.99
CA LEU A 90 -11.52 -3.92 -23.85
C LEU A 90 -10.35 -2.94 -23.70
N GLN A 91 -9.70 -2.54 -24.79
CA GLN A 91 -8.64 -1.53 -24.74
C GLN A 91 -9.16 -0.14 -24.35
N LEU A 92 -10.31 0.28 -24.87
CA LEU A 92 -10.98 1.53 -24.49
C LEU A 92 -11.39 1.51 -23.01
N ARG A 93 -11.93 0.38 -22.51
CA ARG A 93 -12.23 0.22 -21.08
C ARG A 93 -10.97 0.31 -20.22
N LYS A 94 -9.87 -0.33 -20.62
CA LYS A 94 -8.57 -0.23 -19.92
C LYS A 94 -8.03 1.20 -19.90
N GLN A 95 -8.13 1.94 -21.01
CA GLN A 95 -7.70 3.35 -21.08
C GLN A 95 -8.56 4.29 -20.23
N VAL A 96 -9.89 4.09 -20.22
CA VAL A 96 -10.80 4.90 -19.40
C VAL A 96 -10.61 4.62 -17.90
N VAL A 97 -10.40 3.36 -17.51
CA VAL A 97 -10.09 2.99 -16.12
C VAL A 97 -8.74 3.57 -15.69
N ARG A 98 -7.71 3.50 -16.54
CA ARG A 98 -6.39 4.11 -16.23
C ARG A 98 -6.45 5.63 -16.09
N ARG A 99 -7.17 6.34 -16.97
CA ARG A 99 -7.37 7.81 -16.83
C ARG A 99 -8.21 8.19 -15.61
N ALA A 100 -9.22 7.39 -15.27
CA ALA A 100 -10.03 7.61 -14.08
C ALA A 100 -9.22 7.35 -12.79
N LEU A 101 -8.27 6.42 -12.80
CA LEU A 101 -7.36 6.17 -11.67
C LEU A 101 -6.29 7.27 -11.53
N GLN A 102 -5.77 7.81 -12.65
CA GLN A 102 -4.82 8.92 -12.64
C GLN A 102 -5.38 10.25 -12.08
N THR A 103 -6.71 10.36 -11.92
CA THR A 103 -7.38 11.58 -11.46
C THR A 103 -8.08 11.44 -10.11
N ARG A 104 -8.03 10.26 -9.46
CA ARG A 104 -8.54 10.12 -8.10
C ARG A 104 -7.53 10.68 -7.12
N SER A 105 -7.86 11.80 -6.49
CA SER A 105 -7.19 12.23 -5.26
C SER A 105 -7.32 11.10 -4.23
N ILE A 106 -6.19 10.68 -3.66
CA ILE A 106 -6.22 9.78 -2.51
C ILE A 106 -6.73 10.59 -1.31
N GLU A 107 -7.91 10.25 -0.82
CA GLU A 107 -8.49 10.88 0.38
C GLU A 107 -7.81 10.32 1.64
N TRP A 108 -6.63 10.88 1.97
CA TRP A 108 -5.80 10.44 3.10
C TRP A 108 -6.52 10.53 4.45
N ALA A 109 -7.41 11.50 4.61
CA ALA A 109 -8.20 11.68 5.83
C ALA A 109 -9.12 10.47 6.08
N ASP A 110 -9.85 10.03 5.06
CA ASP A 110 -10.79 8.92 5.17
C ASP A 110 -10.08 7.60 5.49
N ILE A 111 -8.89 7.39 4.92
CA ILE A 111 -8.08 6.19 5.21
C ILE A 111 -7.57 6.25 6.65
N SER A 112 -7.10 7.42 7.12
CA SER A 112 -6.60 7.58 8.49
C SER A 112 -7.67 7.32 9.56
N GLN A 113 -8.94 7.65 9.27
CA GLN A 113 -10.07 7.41 10.17
C GLN A 113 -10.42 5.92 10.30
N LYS A 114 -10.23 5.14 9.23
CA LYS A 114 -10.51 3.69 9.21
C LYS A 114 -9.45 2.87 9.95
N LEU A 115 -8.26 3.42 10.14
CA LEU A 115 -7.17 2.75 10.85
C LEU A 115 -7.29 3.01 12.35
N THR A 116 -7.50 1.95 13.13
CA THR A 116 -7.51 1.99 14.60
C THR A 116 -6.10 1.90 15.18
N ASP A 117 -5.21 1.17 14.50
CA ASP A 117 -3.88 0.86 15.04
C ASP A 117 -2.89 2.03 14.88
N PRO A 118 -2.19 2.44 15.96
CA PRO A 118 -1.25 3.57 15.91
C PRO A 118 -0.05 3.28 15.00
N ARG A 119 0.39 2.01 14.93
CA ARG A 119 1.46 1.57 14.03
C ARG A 119 1.05 1.70 12.55
N ALA A 120 -0.20 1.35 12.23
CA ALA A 120 -0.71 1.47 10.87
C ALA A 120 -0.85 2.93 10.44
N ARG A 121 -1.22 3.83 11.36
CA ARG A 121 -1.25 5.28 11.11
C ARG A 121 0.14 5.84 10.81
N ALA A 122 1.14 5.47 11.60
CA ALA A 122 2.53 5.89 11.35
C ALA A 122 3.05 5.41 9.98
N ALA A 123 2.70 4.19 9.57
CA ALA A 123 3.04 3.67 8.24
C ALA A 123 2.31 4.44 7.11
N LEU A 124 1.04 4.82 7.33
CA LEU A 124 0.28 5.64 6.38
C LEU A 124 0.87 7.04 6.21
N ASP A 125 1.33 7.67 7.31
CA ASP A 125 1.99 8.97 7.25
C ASP A 125 3.31 8.89 6.45
N SER A 126 4.10 7.84 6.66
CA SER A 126 5.30 7.58 5.84
C SER A 126 4.96 7.42 4.35
N LEU A 127 3.86 6.72 4.01
CA LEU A 127 3.42 6.56 2.63
C LEU A 127 2.98 7.90 2.02
N ARG A 128 2.27 8.73 2.80
CA ARG A 128 1.84 10.06 2.40
C ARG A 128 3.02 10.97 2.10
N ASP A 129 4.07 10.90 2.92
CA ASP A 129 5.30 11.67 2.72
C ASP A 129 6.03 11.25 1.44
N VAL A 130 6.18 9.94 1.21
CA VAL A 130 6.78 9.40 -0.03
C VAL A 130 5.97 9.81 -1.26
N HIS A 131 4.64 9.70 -1.20
CA HIS A 131 3.77 10.17 -2.27
C HIS A 131 3.94 11.68 -2.52
N GLY A 132 4.06 12.48 -1.46
CA GLY A 132 4.33 13.91 -1.56
C GLY A 132 5.67 14.23 -2.25
N GLN A 133 6.72 13.47 -1.92
CA GLN A 133 8.04 13.59 -2.55
C GLN A 133 7.98 13.24 -4.04
N ILE A 134 7.39 12.11 -4.40
CA ILE A 134 7.23 11.68 -5.81
C ILE A 134 6.42 12.72 -6.59
N ALA A 135 5.35 13.25 -6.01
CA ALA A 135 4.54 14.28 -6.66
C ALA A 135 5.31 15.61 -6.83
N ALA A 136 6.19 15.96 -5.89
CA ALA A 136 7.03 17.15 -5.99
C ALA A 136 8.12 16.98 -7.08
N GLU A 137 8.76 15.82 -7.13
CA GLU A 137 9.74 15.47 -8.18
C GLU A 137 9.09 15.44 -9.56
N ALA A 138 7.93 14.79 -9.69
CA ALA A 138 7.18 14.77 -10.93
C ALA A 138 6.90 16.19 -11.43
N ARG A 139 6.48 17.12 -10.55
CA ARG A 139 6.25 18.53 -10.92
C ARG A 139 7.53 19.25 -11.35
N ALA A 140 8.69 18.88 -10.81
CA ALA A 140 9.96 19.45 -11.22
C ALA A 140 10.35 19.01 -12.64
N PHE A 141 10.08 17.75 -13.00
CA PHE A 141 10.47 17.15 -14.27
C PHE A 141 9.37 17.15 -15.35
N VAL A 142 8.17 17.67 -15.06
CA VAL A 142 7.10 17.83 -16.07
C VAL A 142 7.46 18.86 -17.14
N LYS A 143 8.32 19.84 -16.82
CA LYS A 143 8.77 20.83 -17.81
C LYS A 143 9.84 20.23 -18.69
N GLU A 144 9.68 20.38 -20.01
CA GLU A 144 10.74 20.08 -20.96
C GLU A 144 11.99 20.93 -20.63
N PRO A 145 13.21 20.38 -20.73
CA PRO A 145 14.44 21.13 -20.56
C PRO A 145 14.50 22.33 -21.50
N GLU A 146 15.09 23.44 -21.05
CA GLU A 146 15.30 24.62 -21.90
C GLU A 146 16.18 24.27 -23.11
N ALA A 147 15.79 24.76 -24.29
CA ALA A 147 16.55 24.52 -25.51
C ALA A 147 17.94 25.18 -25.43
N ILE A 148 18.97 24.44 -25.80
CA ILE A 148 20.36 24.93 -25.83
C ILE A 148 20.54 25.85 -27.05
N ASP A 149 20.97 27.10 -26.82
CA ASP A 149 21.33 28.04 -27.88
C ASP A 149 22.76 27.80 -28.38
N PHE A 150 22.90 26.96 -29.40
CA PHE A 150 24.20 26.63 -30.01
C PHE A 150 24.81 27.82 -30.78
N ASP A 151 24.00 28.76 -31.27
CA ASP A 151 24.49 29.92 -32.04
C ASP A 151 25.23 30.89 -31.13
N TYR A 152 24.73 31.10 -29.90
CA TYR A 152 25.46 31.85 -28.88
C TYR A 152 26.82 31.21 -28.59
N TYR A 153 26.88 29.89 -28.36
CA TYR A 153 28.15 29.22 -28.03
C TYR A 153 29.15 29.18 -29.19
N ARG A 154 28.69 29.13 -30.46
CA ARG A 154 29.55 29.26 -31.64
C ARG A 154 30.27 30.61 -31.71
N SER A 155 29.68 31.66 -31.12
CA SER A 155 30.25 33.02 -31.11
C SER A 155 31.28 33.23 -29.99
N VAL A 156 31.12 32.53 -28.86
CA VAL A 156 31.98 32.69 -27.65
C VAL A 156 33.16 31.71 -27.66
N VAL A 157 32.96 30.49 -28.19
CA VAL A 157 33.98 29.44 -28.18
C VAL A 157 34.90 29.58 -29.40
N LYS A 158 36.21 29.56 -29.16
CA LYS A 158 37.22 29.70 -30.23
C LYS A 158 37.21 28.54 -31.23
N ASN A 159 36.91 27.32 -30.77
CA ASN A 159 36.88 26.10 -31.57
C ASN A 159 35.44 25.78 -31.99
N LYS A 160 35.06 26.20 -33.20
CA LYS A 160 33.69 26.02 -33.73
C LYS A 160 33.35 24.56 -34.00
N GLU A 161 34.33 23.79 -34.47
CA GLU A 161 34.19 22.35 -34.75
C GLU A 161 33.75 21.53 -33.52
N LEU A 162 34.16 21.98 -32.31
CA LEU A 162 33.74 21.35 -31.07
C LEU A 162 32.24 21.55 -30.81
N VAL A 163 31.74 22.76 -31.06
CA VAL A 163 30.32 23.11 -30.86
C VAL A 163 29.45 22.36 -31.88
N ASP A 164 29.92 22.23 -33.13
CA ASP A 164 29.24 21.44 -34.16
C ASP A 164 29.18 19.94 -33.81
N ALA A 165 30.27 19.38 -33.28
CA ALA A 165 30.30 17.99 -32.82
C ALA A 165 29.36 17.76 -31.62
N MET A 166 29.27 18.72 -30.69
CA MET A 166 28.37 18.64 -29.54
C MET A 166 26.89 18.75 -29.97
N GLU A 167 26.58 19.62 -30.92
CA GLU A 167 25.22 19.74 -31.48
C GLU A 167 24.80 18.46 -32.21
N SER A 168 25.71 17.87 -33.01
CA SER A 168 25.51 16.57 -33.65
C SER A 168 25.21 15.46 -32.63
N ASN A 169 26.05 15.36 -31.59
CA ASN A 169 25.86 14.36 -30.54
C ASN A 169 24.54 14.57 -29.78
N TYR A 170 24.20 15.83 -29.45
CA TYR A 170 22.95 16.15 -28.76
C TYR A 170 21.73 15.72 -29.57
N LYS A 171 21.70 15.99 -30.88
CA LYS A 171 20.61 15.54 -31.77
C LYS A 171 20.57 14.02 -31.95
N SER A 172 21.70 13.33 -31.78
CA SER A 172 21.78 11.87 -31.92
C SER A 172 21.28 11.10 -30.69
N ILE A 173 21.22 11.74 -29.51
CA ILE A 173 20.75 11.11 -28.28
C ILE A 173 19.22 11.03 -28.34
N ALA A 174 18.71 9.85 -28.67
CA ALA A 174 17.30 9.51 -28.51
C ALA A 174 17.11 8.80 -27.17
N PHE A 175 16.29 9.38 -26.29
CA PHE A 175 15.87 8.69 -25.07
C PHE A 175 14.73 7.72 -25.40
N PRO A 176 14.73 6.48 -24.87
CA PRO A 176 13.59 5.60 -25.01
C PRO A 176 12.39 6.24 -24.31
N THR A 177 11.27 6.36 -25.03
CA THR A 177 9.99 6.73 -24.44
C THR A 177 9.48 5.55 -23.62
N ILE A 178 9.77 5.56 -22.32
CA ILE A 178 9.28 4.54 -21.41
C ILE A 178 7.76 4.70 -21.32
N THR A 179 7.04 3.77 -21.92
CA THR A 179 5.59 3.73 -21.78
C THR A 179 5.23 3.09 -20.42
N PRO A 180 4.09 3.44 -19.82
CA PRO A 180 3.65 2.83 -18.56
C PRO A 180 3.51 1.31 -18.65
N GLU A 181 3.29 0.78 -19.85
CA GLU A 181 3.12 -0.66 -20.10
C GLU A 181 4.45 -1.40 -20.04
N GLU A 182 5.55 -0.78 -20.46
CA GLU A 182 6.89 -1.35 -20.39
C GLU A 182 7.43 -1.38 -18.95
N LEU A 183 7.10 -0.37 -18.13
CA LEU A 183 7.41 -0.39 -16.69
C LEU A 183 6.70 -1.52 -15.96
N ASP A 184 5.44 -1.77 -16.31
CA ASP A 184 4.60 -2.81 -15.72
C ASP A 184 5.02 -4.23 -16.17
N VAL A 185 5.67 -4.35 -17.33
CA VAL A 185 6.30 -5.61 -17.78
C VAL A 185 7.68 -5.78 -17.14
N ALA A 186 8.45 -4.70 -17.02
CA ALA A 186 9.77 -4.71 -16.38
C ALA A 186 9.67 -5.09 -14.90
N SER A 187 8.65 -4.63 -14.17
CA SER A 187 8.40 -5.03 -12.78
C SER A 187 7.98 -6.50 -12.61
N LYS A 188 7.51 -7.13 -13.69
CA LYS A 188 7.05 -8.53 -13.73
C LYS A 188 8.05 -9.48 -14.39
N SER A 189 9.21 -8.99 -14.84
CA SER A 189 10.18 -9.81 -15.57
C SER A 189 10.81 -10.87 -14.67
N GLU A 190 11.03 -12.08 -15.20
CA GLU A 190 11.67 -13.21 -14.49
C GLU A 190 13.15 -12.97 -14.17
N GLU A 191 13.74 -11.90 -14.71
CA GLU A 191 15.13 -11.53 -14.50
C GLU A 191 15.37 -10.80 -13.17
N LEU A 192 14.31 -10.29 -12.54
CA LEU A 192 14.40 -9.64 -11.22
C LEU A 192 14.38 -10.69 -10.08
N PRO A 193 15.14 -10.47 -9.00
CA PRO A 193 15.09 -11.31 -7.80
C PRO A 193 13.66 -11.44 -7.27
N ASP A 194 13.29 -12.62 -6.77
CA ASP A 194 11.93 -12.91 -6.26
C ASP A 194 11.43 -11.90 -5.21
N GLU A 195 12.35 -11.28 -4.46
CA GLU A 195 12.03 -10.24 -3.46
C GLU A 195 11.54 -8.92 -4.07
N LEU A 196 11.88 -8.65 -5.33
CA LEU A 196 11.49 -7.45 -6.10
C LEU A 196 10.38 -7.72 -7.12
N ARG A 197 10.07 -9.00 -7.40
CA ARG A 197 8.91 -9.43 -8.19
C ARG A 197 7.64 -9.23 -7.38
N LEU A 198 7.16 -7.99 -7.34
CA LEU A 198 5.83 -7.70 -6.82
C LEU A 198 4.80 -8.10 -7.88
N ASN A 199 4.30 -9.33 -7.78
CA ASN A 199 2.99 -9.66 -8.32
C ASN A 199 1.95 -8.91 -7.48
N GLU A 200 1.77 -7.62 -7.74
CA GLU A 200 0.82 -6.75 -7.04
C GLU A 200 -0.57 -7.39 -6.98
N GLN A 201 -0.97 -8.09 -8.04
CA GLN A 201 -2.23 -8.80 -8.08
C GLN A 201 -2.31 -9.92 -7.04
N GLU A 202 -1.29 -10.78 -6.95
CA GLU A 202 -1.30 -11.91 -6.00
C GLU A 202 -1.19 -11.44 -4.55
N THR A 203 -0.42 -10.39 -4.29
CA THR A 203 -0.31 -9.82 -2.93
C THR A 203 -1.64 -9.19 -2.51
N VAL A 204 -2.29 -8.44 -3.40
CA VAL A 204 -3.61 -7.88 -3.19
C VAL A 204 -4.66 -8.97 -2.97
N ASP A 205 -4.66 -10.02 -3.80
CA ASP A 205 -5.60 -11.14 -3.70
C ASP A 205 -5.41 -11.90 -2.37
N LYS A 206 -4.16 -12.14 -1.94
CA LYS A 206 -3.85 -12.73 -0.62
C LYS A 206 -4.34 -11.87 0.53
N LEU A 207 -4.15 -10.55 0.46
CA LEU A 207 -4.63 -9.62 1.49
C LEU A 207 -6.16 -9.58 1.55
N PHE A 208 -6.84 -9.60 0.41
CA PHE A 208 -8.31 -9.68 0.37
C PHE A 208 -8.84 -11.02 0.88
N ALA A 209 -8.15 -12.13 0.61
CA ALA A 209 -8.51 -13.43 1.17
C ALA A 209 -8.45 -13.43 2.71
N GLN A 210 -7.34 -12.93 3.28
CA GLN A 210 -7.20 -12.79 4.74
C GLN A 210 -8.23 -11.83 5.35
N LEU A 211 -8.54 -10.73 4.65
CA LEU A 211 -9.55 -9.78 5.10
C LEU A 211 -10.95 -10.42 5.11
N ASN A 212 -11.30 -11.16 4.06
CA ASN A 212 -12.59 -11.86 3.97
C ASN A 212 -12.75 -12.89 5.09
N GLU A 213 -11.69 -13.65 5.40
CA GLU A 213 -11.67 -14.60 6.51
C GLU A 213 -11.97 -13.92 7.86
N LYS A 214 -11.28 -12.80 8.15
CA LYS A 214 -11.53 -12.03 9.39
C LYS A 214 -12.93 -11.42 9.45
N VAL A 215 -13.47 -11.00 8.30
CA VAL A 215 -14.83 -10.48 8.21
C VAL A 215 -15.85 -11.60 8.47
N THR A 216 -15.62 -12.81 7.95
CA THR A 216 -16.50 -13.95 8.23
C THR A 216 -16.44 -14.37 9.69
N ASP A 217 -15.24 -14.43 10.29
CA ASP A 217 -15.06 -14.74 11.72
C ASP A 217 -15.75 -13.69 12.62
N SER A 218 -15.58 -12.41 12.30
CA SER A 218 -16.25 -11.33 13.05
C SER A 218 -17.77 -11.41 12.96
N LYS A 219 -18.33 -11.82 11.81
CA LYS A 219 -19.78 -12.00 11.66
C LYS A 219 -20.31 -13.18 12.48
N ALA A 220 -19.63 -14.32 12.41
CA ALA A 220 -19.98 -15.49 13.21
C ALA A 220 -19.97 -15.17 14.70
N ARG A 221 -18.92 -14.49 15.18
CA ARG A 221 -18.83 -14.07 16.58
C ARG A 221 -19.92 -13.08 17.00
N ILE A 222 -20.35 -12.19 16.09
CA ILE A 222 -21.48 -11.28 16.37
C ILE A 222 -22.80 -12.06 16.51
N GLU A 223 -22.98 -13.13 15.72
CA GLU A 223 -24.16 -14.01 15.81
C GLU A 223 -24.15 -14.79 17.13
N GLU A 224 -23.02 -15.41 17.50
CA GLU A 224 -22.84 -16.09 18.80
C GLU A 224 -23.10 -15.16 19.99
N LEU A 225 -22.58 -13.93 19.95
CA LEU A 225 -22.80 -12.96 21.02
C LEU A 225 -24.26 -12.52 21.13
N LYS A 226 -25.00 -12.46 20.01
CA LYS A 226 -26.43 -12.16 20.02
C LYS A 226 -27.25 -13.31 20.61
N GLU A 227 -26.90 -14.55 20.28
CA GLU A 227 -27.53 -15.73 20.87
C GLU A 227 -27.29 -15.80 22.37
N LEU A 228 -26.06 -15.52 22.82
CA LEU A 228 -25.73 -15.47 24.23
C LEU A 228 -26.50 -14.36 24.97
N ILE A 229 -26.63 -13.17 24.37
CA ILE A 229 -27.45 -12.09 24.95
C ILE A 229 -28.91 -12.53 25.06
N GLY A 230 -29.47 -13.18 24.02
CA GLY A 230 -30.83 -13.71 24.04
C GLY A 230 -31.01 -14.73 25.18
N LEU A 231 -30.09 -15.66 25.34
CA LEU A 231 -30.11 -16.62 26.44
C LEU A 231 -30.01 -15.93 27.81
N MET A 232 -29.15 -14.92 27.98
CA MET A 232 -29.06 -14.14 29.21
C MET A 232 -30.32 -13.33 29.51
N GLU A 233 -31.03 -12.85 28.49
CA GLU A 233 -32.30 -12.14 28.66
C GLU A 233 -33.44 -13.08 29.06
N GLU A 234 -33.48 -14.29 28.47
CA GLU A 234 -34.47 -15.32 28.77
C GLU A 234 -34.26 -15.96 30.15
N THR A 235 -33.01 -16.23 30.51
CA THR A 235 -32.63 -16.84 31.81
C THR A 235 -32.52 -15.84 32.95
N ARG A 236 -32.83 -14.56 32.69
CA ARG A 236 -32.77 -13.51 33.71
C ARG A 236 -33.78 -13.81 34.81
N THR A 237 -33.28 -14.14 35.99
CA THR A 237 -34.11 -14.23 37.19
C THR A 237 -34.67 -12.85 37.53
N THR A 238 -35.99 -12.77 37.70
CA THR A 238 -36.70 -11.55 38.08
C THR A 238 -37.36 -11.77 39.43
N LEU A 239 -37.97 -10.73 40.01
CA LEU A 239 -38.62 -10.86 41.32
C LEU A 239 -39.76 -11.91 41.34
N ALA A 240 -40.22 -12.35 40.16
CA ALA A 240 -41.25 -13.37 39.99
C ALA A 240 -40.72 -14.81 39.84
N THR A 241 -39.40 -15.02 39.67
CA THR A 241 -38.87 -16.39 39.54
C THR A 241 -38.93 -17.13 40.86
N THR A 242 -39.51 -18.32 40.85
CA THR A 242 -39.67 -19.15 42.05
C THR A 242 -38.41 -19.96 42.34
N MET A 243 -38.20 -20.39 43.59
CA MET A 243 -37.04 -21.20 43.96
C MET A 243 -36.98 -22.50 43.14
N ASP A 244 -38.12 -23.16 42.94
CA ASP A 244 -38.22 -24.40 42.16
C ASP A 244 -37.74 -24.22 40.70
N GLU A 245 -37.99 -23.06 40.09
CA GLU A 245 -37.49 -22.72 38.75
C GLU A 245 -35.97 -22.53 38.73
N VAL A 246 -35.40 -21.97 39.80
CA VAL A 246 -33.95 -21.77 39.93
C VAL A 246 -33.24 -23.11 40.15
N THR A 247 -33.77 -23.96 41.02
CA THR A 247 -33.27 -25.32 41.25
C THR A 247 -33.35 -26.19 39.99
N ALA A 248 -34.39 -26.03 39.18
CA ALA A 248 -34.51 -26.73 37.89
C ALA A 248 -33.50 -26.24 36.83
N MET A 249 -33.10 -24.96 36.86
CA MET A 249 -32.11 -24.39 35.93
C MET A 249 -30.66 -24.66 36.37
N TYR A 250 -30.42 -24.76 37.68
CA TYR A 250 -29.10 -24.91 38.29
C TYR A 250 -29.12 -26.00 39.37
N PRO A 251 -29.16 -27.30 38.98
CA PRO A 251 -29.21 -28.41 39.92
C PRO A 251 -27.96 -28.52 40.81
N GLU A 252 -26.82 -27.98 40.37
CA GLU A 252 -25.60 -27.92 41.17
C GLU A 252 -25.74 -27.12 42.47
N VAL A 253 -26.66 -26.15 42.49
CA VAL A 253 -26.96 -25.36 43.70
C VAL A 253 -27.74 -26.21 44.70
N GLU A 254 -28.61 -27.10 44.23
CA GLU A 254 -29.33 -28.05 45.08
C GLU A 254 -28.36 -29.04 45.75
N GLU A 255 -27.45 -29.61 44.94
CA GLU A 255 -26.43 -30.53 45.43
C GLU A 255 -25.52 -29.87 46.47
N GLU A 256 -25.10 -28.61 46.24
CA GLU A 256 -24.29 -27.85 47.21
C GLU A 256 -25.06 -27.59 48.52
N ILE A 257 -26.33 -27.19 48.45
CA ILE A 257 -27.17 -26.97 49.64
C ILE A 257 -27.34 -28.27 50.44
N ASP A 258 -27.57 -29.40 49.78
CA ASP A 258 -27.72 -30.71 50.43
C ASP A 258 -26.42 -31.16 51.11
N ASP A 259 -25.27 -30.94 50.47
CA ASP A 259 -23.95 -31.23 51.04
C ASP A 259 -23.65 -30.35 52.27
N GLU A 260 -24.02 -29.07 52.24
CA GLU A 260 -23.85 -28.15 53.38
C GLU A 260 -24.74 -28.54 54.56
N ILE A 261 -25.98 -28.95 54.29
CA ILE A 261 -26.89 -29.47 55.32
C ILE A 261 -26.33 -30.75 55.93
N ALA A 262 -25.80 -31.66 55.11
CA ALA A 262 -25.21 -32.92 55.57
C ALA A 262 -23.95 -32.69 56.44
N ASN A 263 -23.12 -31.71 56.09
CA ASN A 263 -21.87 -31.38 56.77
C ASN A 263 -22.04 -30.36 57.92
N LEU A 264 -23.25 -29.82 58.13
CA LEU A 264 -23.57 -28.79 59.13
C LEU A 264 -22.81 -27.46 58.92
N GLU A 265 -22.57 -27.08 57.65
CA GLU A 265 -21.76 -25.92 57.28
C GLU A 265 -22.60 -24.65 57.05
N TRP A 266 -23.42 -24.27 58.04
CA TRP A 266 -24.40 -23.18 57.92
C TRP A 266 -23.84 -21.76 57.71
N GLU A 267 -22.54 -21.55 57.92
CA GLU A 267 -21.89 -20.21 57.90
C GLU A 267 -20.86 -20.05 56.78
N LYS A 268 -20.73 -21.02 55.85
CA LYS A 268 -19.69 -21.06 54.82
C LYS A 268 -19.56 -19.77 53.99
N ASP A 269 -20.70 -19.14 53.64
CA ASP A 269 -20.76 -17.94 52.78
C ASP A 269 -21.01 -16.62 53.52
N THR A 270 -20.87 -16.61 54.85
CA THR A 270 -21.16 -15.40 55.67
C THR A 270 -19.95 -14.49 55.94
N GLN A 271 -18.76 -14.83 55.42
CA GLN A 271 -17.52 -14.04 55.55
C GLN A 271 -17.08 -13.42 54.22
#